data_AF-A0ABD4W7E4-F1
#
_entry.id   AF-A0ABD4W7E4-F1
#
_cell.length_a   1.000
_cell.length_b   1.000
_cell.length_c   1.000
_cell.angle_alpha   90.00
_cell.angle_beta   90.00
_cell.angle_gamma   90.00
#
_symmetry.space_group_name_H-M   'P 1'
#
loop_
_entity.id
_entity.type
_entity.pdbx_description
1 polymer ?
#
loop_
_entity_poly.entity_id
_entity_poly.type
_entity_poly.pdbx_seq_one_letter_code
_entity_poly.pdbx_strand_id
1 'polypeptide(L)'
;MRIRNLYNPPTLKDREAVVPWTPAGMTASSKTTDEGCEITVTGEDTSWLYPPTPRPDGLANVTWQKKDGSYLIGIRNNLTVPIPVGVTVLTRLCGYEDASLMTMLNNLGLPLVFAAADHPY
;
A
#
# COMPACT_ATOMS: atom_id res chain seq x y z
N MET A 1 -21.03 -4.06 11.46
CA MET A 1 -19.70 -4.40 10.92
C MET A 1 -18.73 -3.31 11.34
N ARG A 2 -17.89 -3.56 12.36
CA ARG A 2 -16.83 -2.60 12.75
C ARG A 2 -15.65 -2.86 11.83
N ILE A 3 -15.36 -1.94 10.92
CA ILE A 3 -14.19 -2.01 10.05
C ILE A 3 -12.98 -1.76 10.96
N ARG A 4 -12.32 -2.81 11.44
CA ARG A 4 -11.00 -2.67 12.05
C ARG A 4 -10.01 -2.58 10.92
N ASN A 5 -9.70 -1.36 10.50
CA ASN A 5 -8.51 -1.13 9.70
C ASN A 5 -7.33 -1.50 10.60
N LEU A 6 -6.75 -2.68 10.41
CA LEU A 6 -5.64 -3.19 11.26
C LEU A 6 -4.41 -2.27 11.22
N TYR A 7 -4.41 -1.31 10.29
CA TYR A 7 -3.59 -0.13 10.35
C TYR A 7 -4.51 1.08 10.52
N ASN A 8 -4.56 1.69 11.71
CA ASN A 8 -4.84 3.13 11.77
C ASN A 8 -3.77 3.75 10.86
N PRO A 9 -4.06 4.23 9.63
CA PRO A 9 -2.99 4.42 8.66
C PRO A 9 -2.52 5.87 8.75
N PRO A 10 -1.46 6.19 9.54
CA PRO A 10 -0.80 7.46 9.36
C PRO A 10 -0.38 7.57 7.89
N THR A 11 -0.42 8.79 7.38
CA THR A 11 0.21 9.15 6.12
C THR A 11 1.59 8.52 6.03
N LEU A 12 1.97 7.98 4.87
CA LEU A 12 3.27 7.29 4.72
C LEU A 12 4.47 8.22 4.98
N LYS A 13 4.23 9.54 5.08
CA LYS A 13 5.21 10.53 5.54
C LYS A 13 5.70 10.33 6.99
N ASP A 14 4.93 9.62 7.82
CA ASP A 14 5.24 9.39 9.23
C ASP A 14 5.78 7.96 9.49
N ARG A 15 6.18 7.26 8.42
CA ARG A 15 6.68 5.89 8.46
C ARG A 15 8.03 5.76 7.77
N GLU A 16 8.75 4.71 8.16
CA GLU A 16 9.94 4.27 7.45
C GLU A 16 9.58 3.92 6.01
N ALA A 17 10.43 4.37 5.08
CA ALA A 17 10.22 4.15 3.66
C ALA A 17 10.36 2.65 3.33
N VAL A 18 9.40 2.11 2.59
CA VAL A 18 9.41 0.71 2.16
C VAL A 18 10.08 0.58 0.80
N VAL A 19 11.10 -0.28 0.74
CA VAL A 19 11.83 -0.55 -0.51
C VAL A 19 11.25 -1.81 -1.17
N PRO A 20 10.82 -1.74 -2.45
CA PRO A 20 10.43 -2.93 -3.20
C PRO A 20 11.58 -3.91 -3.37
N TRP A 21 11.25 -5.19 -3.44
CA TRP A 21 12.17 -6.20 -3.95
C TRP A 21 12.31 -6.05 -5.47
N THR A 22 13.52 -6.22 -5.98
CA THR A 22 13.81 -6.13 -7.41
C THR A 22 14.45 -7.41 -7.94
N PRO A 23 14.11 -7.83 -9.18
CA PRO A 23 14.87 -8.82 -9.92
C PRO A 23 16.35 -8.44 -10.10
N ALA A 24 17.18 -9.41 -10.50
CA ALA A 24 18.58 -9.16 -10.82
C ALA A 24 18.72 -8.16 -11.98
N GLY A 25 19.66 -7.22 -11.86
CA GLY A 25 19.90 -6.18 -12.86
C GLY A 25 18.99 -4.94 -12.72
N MET A 26 18.08 -4.93 -11.75
CA MET A 26 17.24 -3.78 -11.40
C MET A 26 17.69 -3.16 -10.08
N THR A 27 17.27 -1.92 -9.84
CA THR A 27 17.43 -1.27 -8.52
C THR A 27 16.13 -0.61 -8.09
N ALA A 28 15.86 -0.63 -6.80
CA ALA A 28 14.81 0.16 -6.18
C ALA A 28 15.37 0.93 -4.98
N SER A 29 14.86 2.14 -4.79
CA SER A 29 15.12 2.94 -3.61
C SER A 29 13.84 3.61 -3.17
N SER A 30 13.76 3.97 -1.89
CA SER A 30 12.64 4.70 -1.35
C SER A 30 13.09 5.76 -0.36
N LYS A 31 12.36 6.88 -0.29
CA LYS A 31 12.54 7.91 0.73
C LYS A 31 11.20 8.42 1.21
N THR A 32 11.16 8.84 2.46
CA THR A 32 10.00 9.53 3.02
C THR A 32 10.09 11.01 2.65
N THR A 33 8.96 11.57 2.21
CA THR A 33 8.80 12.98 1.81
C THR A 33 7.55 13.55 2.47
N ASP A 34 7.36 14.86 2.39
CA ASP A 34 6.13 15.52 2.88
C ASP A 34 4.85 14.99 2.20
N GLU A 35 4.99 14.44 0.99
CA GLU A 35 3.89 13.88 0.20
C GLU A 35 3.61 12.40 0.50
N GLY A 36 4.57 11.68 1.09
CA GLY A 36 4.47 10.24 1.34
C GLY A 36 5.79 9.50 1.08
N CYS A 37 5.70 8.20 0.80
CA CYS A 37 6.83 7.36 0.44
C CYS A 37 7.05 7.43 -1.08
N GLU A 38 8.12 8.09 -1.50
CA GLU A 38 8.56 8.12 -2.89
C GLU A 38 9.44 6.91 -3.17
N ILE A 39 9.06 6.10 -4.16
CA ILE A 39 9.78 4.91 -4.60
C ILE A 39 10.28 5.17 -6.02
N THR A 40 11.56 4.91 -6.25
CA THR A 40 12.18 4.94 -7.58
C THR A 40 12.66 3.55 -7.95
N VAL A 41 12.19 3.04 -9.08
CA VAL A 41 12.62 1.76 -9.67
C VAL A 41 13.29 2.02 -11.01
N THR A 42 14.44 1.39 -11.25
CA THR A 42 15.15 1.44 -12.55
C THR A 42 15.45 0.02 -13.06
N GLY A 43 15.50 -0.12 -14.39
CA GLY A 43 15.66 -1.39 -15.10
C GLY A 43 14.60 -1.57 -16.19
N GLU A 44 14.32 -2.82 -16.58
CA GLU A 44 13.40 -3.14 -17.68
C GLU A 44 12.16 -3.97 -17.25
N ASP A 45 12.12 -4.46 -16.01
CA ASP A 45 11.04 -5.33 -15.51
C ASP A 45 10.27 -4.69 -14.33
N THR A 46 9.45 -5.45 -13.62
CA THR A 46 8.58 -5.01 -12.53
C THR A 46 9.18 -5.38 -11.17
N SER A 47 9.21 -4.41 -10.26
CA SER A 47 9.57 -4.65 -8.87
C SER A 47 8.34 -4.98 -8.02
N TRP A 48 8.54 -5.59 -6.86
CA TRP A 48 7.44 -6.07 -6.03
C TRP A 48 7.53 -5.48 -4.63
N LEU A 49 6.53 -4.67 -4.27
CA LEU A 49 6.44 -4.06 -2.95
C LEU A 49 5.66 -4.98 -2.01
N TYR A 50 6.28 -5.31 -0.89
CA TYR A 50 5.67 -6.06 0.19
C TYR A 50 5.08 -5.12 1.24
N PRO A 51 4.05 -5.54 1.99
CA PRO A 51 3.63 -4.81 3.18
C PRO A 51 4.77 -4.74 4.21
N PRO A 52 4.80 -3.69 5.06
CA PRO A 52 5.79 -3.55 6.13
C PRO A 52 5.85 -4.79 7.04
N THR A 53 7.04 -5.04 7.60
CA THR A 53 7.27 -6.10 8.59
C THR A 53 7.32 -5.52 10.02
N PRO A 54 6.77 -6.21 11.04
CA PRO A 54 6.05 -7.48 10.94
C PRO A 54 4.67 -7.31 10.28
N ARG A 55 4.24 -8.35 9.54
CA ARG A 55 2.90 -8.39 8.96
C ARG A 55 1.88 -8.66 10.06
N PRO A 56 0.77 -7.92 10.15
CA PRO A 56 -0.30 -8.22 11.09
C PRO A 56 -0.93 -9.58 10.77
N ASP A 57 -1.18 -10.37 11.81
CA ASP A 57 -1.89 -11.62 11.69
C ASP A 57 -3.35 -11.40 11.24
N GLY A 58 -3.90 -12.33 10.47
CA GLY A 58 -5.29 -12.29 10.01
C GLY A 58 -5.58 -11.28 8.88
N LEU A 59 -4.55 -10.65 8.31
CA LEU A 59 -4.69 -9.71 7.20
C LEU A 59 -5.06 -10.43 5.89
N ALA A 60 -6.27 -10.18 5.38
CA ALA A 60 -6.77 -10.78 4.14
C ALA A 60 -6.32 -10.01 2.89
N ASN A 61 -6.21 -8.68 2.95
CA ASN A 61 -5.62 -7.88 1.86
C ASN A 61 -5.05 -6.52 2.30
N VAL A 62 -4.29 -5.88 1.40
CA VAL A 62 -3.81 -4.49 1.54
C VAL A 62 -4.18 -3.63 0.34
N THR A 63 -4.24 -2.31 0.57
CA THR A 63 -4.37 -1.31 -0.49
C THR A 63 -3.40 -0.15 -0.24
N TRP A 64 -2.61 0.18 -1.25
CA TRP A 64 -1.75 1.35 -1.28
C TRP A 64 -2.40 2.45 -2.10
N GLN A 65 -2.48 3.67 -1.58
CA GLN A 65 -2.94 4.83 -2.33
C GLN A 65 -1.74 5.56 -2.93
N LYS A 66 -1.80 5.86 -4.22
CA LYS A 66 -0.85 6.72 -4.92
C LYS A 66 -1.20 8.20 -4.74
N LYS A 67 -0.23 9.08 -4.97
CA LYS A 67 -0.43 10.55 -4.95
C LYS A 67 -1.52 11.02 -5.91
N ASP A 68 -1.68 10.35 -7.06
CA ASP A 68 -2.73 10.65 -8.05
C ASP A 68 -4.15 10.21 -7.61
N GLY A 69 -4.28 9.61 -6.42
CA GLY A 69 -5.54 9.15 -5.86
C GLY A 69 -5.96 7.74 -6.29
N SER A 70 -5.26 7.12 -7.26
CA SER A 70 -5.50 5.73 -7.66
C SER A 70 -4.82 4.73 -6.72
N TYR A 71 -5.16 3.45 -6.85
CA TYR A 71 -4.84 2.43 -5.85
C TYR A 71 -4.06 1.26 -6.43
N LEU A 72 -3.17 0.68 -5.60
CA LEU A 72 -2.55 -0.61 -5.83
C LEU A 72 -3.11 -1.61 -4.83
N ILE A 73 -3.65 -2.72 -5.32
CA ILE A 73 -4.30 -3.75 -4.51
C ILE A 73 -3.37 -4.94 -4.39
N GLY A 74 -3.14 -5.39 -3.16
CA GLY A 74 -2.34 -6.57 -2.88
C GLY A 74 -2.89 -7.82 -3.58
N ILE A 75 -1.99 -8.64 -4.11
CA ILE A 75 -2.36 -9.95 -4.66
C ILE A 75 -2.57 -10.96 -3.51
N ARG A 76 -3.57 -11.84 -3.67
CA ARG A 76 -4.08 -12.71 -2.58
C ARG A 76 -3.04 -13.61 -1.91
N ASN A 77 -1.94 -13.93 -2.56
CA ASN A 77 -1.01 -14.97 -2.08
C ASN A 77 0.08 -14.44 -1.14
N ASN A 78 0.43 -13.16 -1.21
CA ASN A 78 1.54 -12.58 -0.45
C ASN A 78 1.37 -11.07 -0.16
N LEU A 79 0.22 -10.50 -0.52
CA LEU A 79 -0.12 -9.09 -0.34
C LEU A 79 0.79 -8.12 -1.10
N THR A 80 1.56 -8.61 -2.09
CA THR A 80 2.46 -7.75 -2.86
C THR A 80 1.72 -6.95 -3.91
N VAL A 81 2.28 -5.80 -4.24
CA VAL A 81 1.85 -5.00 -5.38
C VAL A 81 3.00 -4.82 -6.37
N PRO A 82 2.72 -4.85 -7.68
CA PRO A 82 3.73 -4.51 -8.68
C PRO A 82 4.03 -3.01 -8.63
N ILE A 83 5.31 -2.66 -8.69
CA ILE A 83 5.82 -1.30 -8.87
C ILE A 83 6.60 -1.26 -10.18
N PRO A 84 6.05 -0.65 -11.25
CA PRO A 84 6.75 -0.53 -12.53
C PRO A 84 7.92 0.46 -12.42
N VAL A 85 8.80 0.40 -13.42
CA VAL A 85 9.92 1.35 -13.59
C VAL A 85 9.43 2.78 -13.58
N GLY A 86 10.19 3.66 -12.92
CA GLY A 86 9.89 5.07 -12.76
C GLY A 86 9.70 5.48 -11.29
N VAL A 87 9.04 6.60 -11.08
CA VAL A 87 8.77 7.17 -9.76
C VAL A 87 7.31 6.96 -9.39
N THR A 88 7.08 6.33 -8.24
CA THR A 88 5.76 6.16 -7.64
C THR A 88 5.75 6.78 -6.26
N VAL A 89 4.77 7.65 -5.97
CA VAL A 89 4.58 8.23 -4.63
C VAL A 89 3.36 7.59 -3.98
N LEU A 90 3.57 6.89 -2.86
CA LEU A 90 2.54 6.27 -2.06
C LEU A 90 2.22 7.15 -0.85
N THR A 91 0.94 7.43 -0.64
CA THR A 91 0.47 8.36 0.40
C THR A 91 -0.12 7.64 1.61
N ARG A 92 -0.74 6.46 1.40
CA ARG A 92 -1.41 5.67 2.44
C ARG A 92 -1.30 4.17 2.18
N LEU A 93 -1.34 3.39 3.25
CA LEU A 93 -1.45 1.93 3.25
C LEU A 93 -2.60 1.52 4.17
N CYS A 94 -3.58 0.77 3.67
CA CYS A 94 -4.68 0.20 4.46
C CYS A 94 -4.62 -1.32 4.47
N GLY A 95 -4.91 -1.90 5.62
CA GLY A 95 -5.04 -3.35 5.79
C GLY A 95 -6.48 -3.76 6.03
N TYR A 96 -6.90 -4.86 5.42
CA TYR A 96 -8.26 -5.40 5.49
C TYR A 96 -8.26 -6.80 6.10
N GLU A 97 -9.05 -6.98 7.16
CA GLU A 97 -9.37 -8.31 7.73
C GLU A 97 -10.25 -9.14 6.78
N ASP A 98 -10.99 -8.48 5.88
CA ASP A 98 -11.89 -9.13 4.93
C ASP A 98 -11.81 -8.47 3.54
N ALA A 99 -11.48 -9.27 2.52
CA ALA A 99 -11.40 -8.84 1.12
C ALA A 99 -12.78 -8.53 0.49
N SER A 100 -13.89 -8.94 1.11
CA SER A 100 -15.25 -8.68 0.63
C SER A 100 -15.57 -7.17 0.64
N LEU A 101 -15.12 -6.45 1.68
CA LEU A 101 -15.29 -5.01 1.80
C LEU A 101 -14.57 -4.26 0.68
N MET A 102 -13.30 -4.60 0.44
CA MET A 102 -12.50 -4.02 -0.63
C MET A 102 -13.14 -4.29 -2.00
N THR A 103 -13.63 -5.52 -2.23
CA THR A 103 -14.33 -5.89 -3.47
C THR A 103 -15.59 -5.04 -3.66
N MET A 104 -16.39 -4.88 -2.61
CA MET A 104 -17.60 -4.06 -2.64
C MET A 104 -17.29 -2.59 -2.94
N LEU A 105 -16.31 -1.99 -2.24
CA LEU A 105 -15.91 -0.60 -2.46
C LEU A 105 -15.43 -0.39 -3.91
N ASN A 106 -14.65 -1.32 -4.44
CA ASN A 106 -14.16 -1.27 -5.81
C ASN A 106 -15.32 -1.33 -6.82
N ASN A 107 -16.28 -2.23 -6.60
CA ASN A 107 -17.46 -2.37 -7.46
C ASN A 107 -18.37 -1.14 -7.43
N LEU A 108 -18.42 -0.43 -6.31
CA LEU A 108 -19.18 0.81 -6.15
C LEU A 108 -18.41 2.06 -6.62
N GLY A 109 -17.16 1.92 -7.08
CA GLY A 109 -16.30 3.05 -7.45
C GLY A 109 -15.93 3.94 -6.27
N LEU A 110 -15.98 3.40 -5.04
CA LEU A 110 -15.68 4.14 -3.82
C LEU A 110 -14.19 4.04 -3.47
N PRO A 111 -13.63 5.04 -2.76
CA PRO A 111 -12.25 5.00 -2.30
C PRO A 111 -11.90 3.73 -1.52
N LEU A 112 -10.86 3.02 -1.97
CA LEU A 112 -10.33 1.82 -1.33
C LEU A 112 -9.41 2.13 -0.14
N VAL A 113 -9.18 3.40 0.13
CA VAL A 113 -8.57 3.85 1.37
C VAL A 113 -9.62 4.71 2.07
N PHE A 114 -10.20 4.15 3.12
CA PHE A 114 -11.09 4.93 3.97
C PHE A 114 -10.23 5.85 4.84
N ALA A 115 -10.61 7.13 4.93
CA ALA A 115 -10.17 7.93 6.07
C ALA A 115 -10.86 7.30 7.28
N ALA A 116 -10.17 6.42 8.00
CA ALA A 116 -10.51 6.20 9.39
C ALA A 116 -10.31 7.59 10.03
N ALA A 117 -11.40 8.35 10.16
CA ALA A 117 -11.39 9.47 11.08
C ALA A 117 -10.94 8.86 12.41
N ASP A 118 -9.90 9.44 13.01
CA ASP A 118 -9.49 9.14 14.38
C ASP A 118 -10.73 9.20 15.26
N HIS A 119 -11.33 8.04 15.52
CA HIS A 119 -12.32 7.87 16.55
C HIS A 119 -11.63 7.05 17.64
N PRO A 120 -11.27 7.69 18.77
CA PRO A 120 -10.62 7.00 19.87
C PRO A 120 -11.56 5.96 20.45
N TYR A 121 -11.04 4.77 20.69
CA TYR A 121 -11.42 3.90 21.81
C TYR A 121 -10.20 3.16 22.31
#